data_AF-A0A6A6W3F6-F1
#
_entry.id   AF-A0A6A6W3F6-F1
#
_cell.length_a   1.000
_cell.length_b   1.000
_cell.length_c   1.000
_cell.angle_alpha   90.00
_cell.angle_beta   90.00
_cell.angle_gamma   90.00
#
_symmetry.space_group_name_H-M   'P 1'
#
loop_
_entity.id
_entity.type
_entity.pdbx_description
1 polymer ?
#
loop_
_entity_poly.entity_id
_entity_poly.type
_entity_poly.pdbx_seq_one_letter_code
_entity_poly.pdbx_strand_id
1 'polypeptide(L)'
;MAWAPSKELMTPDEESVHGLTSTEVHILGEKAIAAKALAYCPYSLFRVGASLLATDGTIIMGANVENGSYPVGICAERTAMSTAVIQGYKLGSFKAVAVATDVTPASSPCGMCRQFLREFCEPPTPILMFDRDGKYEVMTMGELLPNAFGPDSLPSRDKMEELNKEKKA
;
A
#
# COMPACT_ATOMS: atom_id res chain seq x y z
N MET A 1 -21.41 1.73 11.98
CA MET A 1 -20.47 0.67 12.42
C MET A 1 -19.23 1.36 12.91
N ALA A 2 -19.06 1.44 14.23
CA ALA A 2 -17.92 2.09 14.85
C ALA A 2 -16.74 1.11 14.85
N TRP A 3 -15.67 1.45 14.12
CA TRP A 3 -14.37 0.83 14.25
C TRP A 3 -13.88 1.04 15.70
N ALA A 4 -13.52 -0.05 16.38
CA ALA A 4 -12.88 -0.06 17.70
C ALA A 4 -11.45 -0.59 17.60
N PRO A 5 -10.59 -0.43 18.61
CA PRO A 5 -10.23 0.76 19.38
C PRO A 5 -8.79 1.22 19.03
N SER A 6 -8.36 2.33 19.62
CA SER A 6 -7.02 2.92 19.54
C SER A 6 -5.88 1.90 19.70
N LYS A 7 -5.20 1.54 18.60
CA LYS A 7 -3.79 1.16 18.68
C LYS A 7 -3.03 2.45 18.99
N GLU A 8 -2.19 2.44 20.03
CA GLU A 8 -1.36 3.60 20.36
C GLU A 8 -0.52 3.96 19.14
N LEU A 9 -0.59 5.23 18.74
CA LEU A 9 0.24 5.78 17.66
C LEU A 9 1.70 5.62 18.08
N MET A 10 2.46 4.86 17.30
CA MET A 10 3.85 4.54 17.63
C MET A 10 4.71 5.79 17.38
N THR A 11 5.61 6.10 18.32
CA THR A 11 6.58 7.19 18.17
C THR A 11 7.88 6.65 17.55
N PRO A 12 8.75 7.50 16.99
CA PRO A 12 9.95 7.08 16.24
C PRO A 12 11.03 6.32 17.04
N ASP A 13 10.81 6.05 18.34
CA ASP A 13 11.85 5.62 19.30
C ASP A 13 11.91 4.10 19.57
N GLU A 14 11.11 3.28 18.87
CA GLU A 14 11.27 1.82 18.93
C GLU A 14 12.42 1.37 18.01
N GLU A 15 13.38 0.59 18.53
CA GLU A 15 14.59 0.18 17.82
C GLU A 15 14.31 -0.59 16.51
N SER A 16 13.17 -1.29 16.43
CA SER A 16 12.69 -1.89 15.18
C SER A 16 11.18 -2.09 15.15
N VAL A 17 10.53 -1.76 14.04
CA VAL A 17 9.09 -1.99 13.81
C VAL A 17 8.91 -2.94 12.64
N HIS A 18 8.34 -4.12 12.88
CA HIS A 18 8.15 -5.16 11.84
C HIS A 18 9.41 -5.50 11.01
N GLY A 19 10.59 -5.49 11.64
CA GLY A 19 11.86 -5.76 10.97
C GLY A 19 12.47 -4.57 10.22
N LEU A 20 11.88 -3.38 10.34
CA LEU A 20 12.46 -2.12 9.86
C LEU A 20 13.22 -1.43 10.99
N THR A 21 14.37 -0.85 10.67
CA THR A 21 15.08 0.07 11.57
C THR A 21 14.32 1.39 11.71
N SER A 22 14.51 2.10 12.82
CA SER A 22 13.95 3.46 13.01
C SER A 22 14.34 4.42 11.88
N THR A 23 15.55 4.28 11.32
CA THR A 23 16.02 5.06 10.17
C THR A 23 15.23 4.73 8.91
N GLU A 24 14.97 3.46 8.62
CA GLU A 24 14.14 3.07 7.47
C GLU A 24 12.72 3.62 7.62
N VAL A 25 12.11 3.50 8.80
CA VAL A 25 10.77 4.05 9.09
C VAL A 25 10.73 5.56 8.85
N HIS A 26 11.71 6.28 9.37
CA HIS A 26 11.81 7.73 9.21
C HIS A 26 11.94 8.12 7.74
N ILE A 27 12.87 7.51 6.99
CA ILE A 27 13.09 7.83 5.57
C ILE A 27 11.83 7.49 4.75
N LEU A 28 11.17 6.36 4.99
CA LEU A 28 9.89 6.04 4.31
C LEU A 28 8.84 7.11 4.59
N GLY A 29 8.63 7.48 5.86
CA GLY A 29 7.67 8.51 6.24
C GLY A 29 7.95 9.85 5.55
N GLU A 30 9.20 10.32 5.59
CA GLU A 30 9.62 11.55 4.91
C GLU A 30 9.36 11.51 3.40
N LYS A 31 9.64 10.37 2.74
CA LYS A 31 9.43 10.22 1.30
C LYS A 31 7.96 10.16 0.94
N ALA A 32 7.12 9.50 1.74
CA ALA A 32 5.67 9.53 1.55
C ALA A 32 5.10 10.95 1.73
N ILE A 33 5.56 11.69 2.74
CA ILE A 33 5.17 13.09 2.98
C ILE A 33 5.63 13.99 1.82
N ALA A 34 6.85 13.82 1.33
CA ALA A 34 7.34 14.55 0.16
C ALA A 34 6.53 14.22 -1.10
N ALA A 35 6.11 12.97 -1.28
CA ALA A 35 5.30 12.55 -2.43
C ALA A 35 3.91 13.19 -2.39
N LYS A 36 3.33 13.38 -1.20
CA LYS A 36 2.03 14.05 -1.00
C LYS A 36 2.01 15.46 -1.61
N ALA A 37 3.14 16.17 -1.64
CA ALA A 37 3.26 17.49 -2.25
C ALA A 37 3.13 17.48 -3.79
N LEU A 38 3.27 16.31 -4.43
CA LEU A 38 3.16 16.11 -5.88
C LEU A 38 1.75 15.68 -6.32
N ALA A 39 0.81 15.54 -5.38
CA ALA A 39 -0.55 15.12 -5.67
C ALA A 39 -1.26 16.08 -6.63
N TYR A 40 -1.91 15.52 -7.66
CA TYR A 40 -2.84 16.24 -8.50
C TYR A 40 -4.26 15.89 -8.06
N CYS A 41 -4.85 16.70 -7.18
CA CYS A 41 -6.17 16.42 -6.61
C CYS A 41 -7.08 17.66 -6.53
N PRO A 42 -7.37 18.33 -7.67
CA PRO A 42 -8.17 19.57 -7.65
C PRO A 42 -9.65 19.33 -7.29
N TYR A 43 -10.13 18.09 -7.34
CA TYR A 43 -11.54 17.78 -7.11
C TYR A 43 -11.82 17.48 -5.64
N SER A 44 -11.03 16.59 -5.02
CA SER A 44 -11.20 16.28 -3.59
C SER A 44 -10.44 17.22 -2.66
N LEU A 45 -9.37 17.85 -3.15
CA LEU A 45 -8.38 18.56 -2.32
C LEU A 45 -7.72 17.66 -1.25
N PHE A 46 -7.83 16.34 -1.41
CA PHE A 46 -7.31 15.35 -0.48
C PHE A 46 -6.01 14.75 -1.04
N ARG A 47 -4.88 15.23 -0.52
CA ARG A 47 -3.55 14.79 -0.97
C ARG A 47 -3.14 13.50 -0.26
N VAL A 48 -2.63 12.57 -1.04
CA VAL A 48 -2.07 11.30 -0.58
C VAL A 48 -0.71 11.11 -1.22
N GLY A 49 0.28 10.79 -0.40
CA GLY A 49 1.60 10.36 -0.85
C GLY A 49 1.86 8.93 -0.42
N ALA A 50 2.68 8.21 -1.19
CA ALA A 50 3.13 6.88 -0.86
C ALA A 50 4.61 6.72 -1.21
N SER A 51 5.29 5.85 -0.47
CA SER A 51 6.65 5.42 -0.79
C SER A 51 6.86 3.94 -0.51
N LEU A 52 7.63 3.27 -1.37
CA LEU A 52 7.98 1.86 -1.27
C LEU A 52 9.47 1.74 -0.96
N LEU A 53 9.83 0.93 0.03
CA LEU A 53 11.23 0.55 0.26
C LEU A 53 11.48 -0.83 -0.34
N ALA A 54 12.35 -0.87 -1.34
CA ALA A 54 12.82 -2.11 -1.93
C ALA A 54 13.90 -2.79 -1.07
N THR A 55 14.12 -4.09 -1.28
CA THR A 55 15.13 -4.88 -0.57
C THR A 55 16.56 -4.44 -0.87
N ASP A 56 16.79 -3.81 -2.02
CA ASP A 56 18.05 -3.19 -2.42
C ASP A 56 18.27 -1.78 -1.82
N GLY A 57 17.32 -1.28 -1.03
CA GLY A 57 17.36 0.05 -0.41
C GLY A 57 16.80 1.19 -1.27
N THR A 58 16.36 0.91 -2.50
CA THR A 58 15.74 1.90 -3.38
C THR A 58 14.39 2.35 -2.82
N ILE A 59 14.09 3.65 -2.96
CA ILE A 59 12.79 4.21 -2.59
C ILE A 59 12.05 4.71 -3.82
N ILE A 60 10.84 4.20 -4.01
CA ILE A 60 9.95 4.60 -5.10
C ILE A 60 8.78 5.39 -4.51
N MET A 61 8.54 6.59 -5.02
CA MET A 61 7.47 7.47 -4.57
C MET A 61 6.26 7.46 -5.51
N GLY A 62 5.09 7.80 -4.98
CA GLY A 62 3.88 8.02 -5.76
C GLY A 62 2.92 8.96 -5.05
N ALA A 63 2.07 9.63 -5.84
CA ALA A 63 1.03 10.53 -5.33
C ALA A 63 -0.29 10.22 -6.03
N ASN A 64 -1.42 10.61 -5.42
CA ASN A 64 -2.70 10.47 -6.08
C ASN A 64 -2.85 11.46 -7.23
N VAL A 65 -3.44 10.99 -8.32
CA VAL A 65 -3.73 11.78 -9.52
C VAL A 65 -5.19 11.59 -9.87
N GLU A 66 -5.96 12.67 -9.74
CA GLU A 66 -7.37 12.70 -10.02
C GLU A 66 -7.66 13.03 -11.50
N ASN A 67 -8.92 12.84 -11.88
CA ASN A 67 -9.39 13.11 -13.23
C ASN A 67 -10.88 13.53 -13.19
N GLY A 68 -11.32 14.31 -14.17
CA GLY A 68 -12.73 14.72 -14.28
C GLY A 68 -13.69 13.54 -14.43
N SER A 69 -13.22 12.41 -14.97
CA SER A 69 -13.90 11.12 -14.82
C SER A 69 -13.33 10.37 -13.62
N TYR A 70 -14.02 10.48 -12.47
CA TYR A 70 -13.51 10.04 -11.17
C TYR A 70 -12.96 8.59 -11.14
N PRO A 71 -13.60 7.58 -11.80
CA PRO A 71 -13.10 6.21 -11.80
C PRO A 71 -11.72 6.03 -12.47
N VAL A 72 -11.29 6.97 -13.31
CA VAL A 72 -10.00 6.93 -14.02
C VAL A 72 -8.84 7.38 -13.11
N GLY A 73 -9.14 8.05 -12.00
CA GLY A 73 -8.13 8.48 -11.03
C GLY A 73 -7.35 7.31 -10.42
N ILE A 74 -6.12 7.59 -10.00
CA ILE A 74 -5.21 6.61 -9.40
C ILE A 74 -4.73 7.08 -8.03
N CYS A 75 -4.71 6.16 -7.07
CA CYS A 75 -4.25 6.42 -5.71
C CYS A 75 -2.71 6.39 -5.63
N ALA A 76 -2.14 7.03 -4.62
CA ALA A 76 -0.70 7.16 -4.45
C ALA A 76 0.03 5.81 -4.41
N GLU A 77 -0.53 4.82 -3.72
CA GLU A 77 0.04 3.48 -3.56
C GLU A 77 0.12 2.76 -4.91
N ARG A 78 -0.94 2.88 -5.72
CA ARG A 78 -0.99 2.30 -7.07
C ARG A 78 -0.04 3.03 -8.03
N THR A 79 0.12 4.34 -7.90
CA THR A 79 1.12 5.12 -8.64
C THR A 79 2.54 4.65 -8.31
N ALA A 80 2.88 4.55 -7.02
CA ALA A 80 4.21 4.11 -6.58
C ALA A 80 4.51 2.68 -7.03
N MET A 81 3.56 1.76 -6.83
CA MET A 81 3.74 0.34 -7.18
C MET A 81 3.83 0.14 -8.70
N SER A 82 2.97 0.81 -9.49
CA SER A 82 3.08 0.76 -10.95
C SER A 82 4.43 1.28 -11.43
N THR A 83 4.94 2.35 -10.81
CA THR A 83 6.28 2.90 -11.10
C THR A 83 7.38 1.90 -10.76
N ALA A 84 7.28 1.18 -9.64
CA ALA A 84 8.27 0.17 -9.28
C ALA A 84 8.22 -1.05 -10.23
N VAL A 85 7.03 -1.49 -10.64
CA VAL A 85 6.87 -2.62 -11.57
C VAL A 85 7.51 -2.32 -12.92
N ILE A 86 7.35 -1.10 -13.47
CA ILE A 86 8.02 -0.73 -14.73
C ILE A 86 9.53 -0.61 -14.60
N GLN A 87 10.04 -0.39 -13.39
CA GLN A 87 11.48 -0.42 -13.08
C GLN A 87 12.03 -1.85 -12.89
N GLY A 88 11.17 -2.87 -12.95
CA GLY A 88 11.56 -4.28 -12.90
C GLY A 88 11.38 -4.94 -11.54
N TYR A 89 10.85 -4.24 -10.53
CA TYR A 89 10.54 -4.82 -9.23
C TYR A 89 9.34 -5.78 -9.31
N LYS A 90 9.37 -6.85 -8.50
CA LYS A 90 8.41 -7.96 -8.52
C LYS A 90 8.01 -8.36 -7.10
N LEU A 91 7.16 -9.38 -6.98
CA LEU A 91 6.89 -10.01 -5.68
C LEU A 91 8.21 -10.40 -4.99
N GLY A 92 8.33 -10.07 -3.70
CA GLY A 92 9.55 -10.28 -2.90
C GLY A 92 10.58 -9.13 -3.00
N SER A 93 10.32 -8.11 -3.82
CA SER A 93 11.22 -6.96 -3.94
C SER A 93 11.05 -5.90 -2.84
N PHE A 94 9.98 -5.93 -2.04
CA PHE A 94 9.64 -4.83 -1.14
C PHE A 94 9.72 -5.23 0.32
N LYS A 95 10.43 -4.41 1.11
CA LYS A 95 10.49 -4.51 2.57
C LYS A 95 9.28 -3.87 3.23
N ALA A 96 8.83 -2.71 2.74
CA ALA A 96 7.78 -1.92 3.38
C ALA A 96 7.12 -0.92 2.43
N VAL A 97 5.93 -0.47 2.83
CA VAL A 97 5.18 0.61 2.18
C VAL A 97 4.83 1.65 3.21
N ALA A 98 4.94 2.93 2.87
CA ALA A 98 4.40 4.03 3.66
C ALA A 98 3.34 4.80 2.86
N VAL A 99 2.31 5.26 3.54
CA VAL A 99 1.23 6.11 3.01
C VAL A 99 1.07 7.29 3.94
N ALA A 100 0.94 8.49 3.39
CA ALA A 100 0.78 9.73 4.16
C ALA A 100 -0.41 10.54 3.66
N THR A 101 -1.24 11.04 4.58
CA THR A 101 -2.38 11.92 4.27
C THR A 101 -2.33 13.23 5.07
N ASP A 102 -3.31 14.11 4.84
CA ASP A 102 -3.45 15.41 5.53
C ASP A 102 -4.43 15.36 6.72
N VAL A 103 -4.82 14.16 7.17
CA VAL A 103 -5.82 13.98 8.23
C VAL A 103 -5.28 13.17 9.41
N THR A 104 -5.93 13.32 10.56
CA THR A 104 -5.70 12.54 11.78
C THR A 104 -7.03 11.92 12.23
N PRO A 105 -7.12 10.59 12.46
CA PRO A 105 -6.04 9.60 12.32
C PRO A 105 -5.63 9.37 10.85
N ALA A 106 -4.51 8.70 10.65
CA ALA A 106 -4.01 8.35 9.32
C ALA A 106 -5.08 7.60 8.51
N SER A 107 -5.13 7.83 7.20
CA SER A 107 -6.06 7.11 6.34
C SER A 107 -5.48 5.79 5.86
N SER A 108 -6.27 4.73 5.98
CA SER A 108 -5.89 3.40 5.50
C SER A 108 -5.97 3.29 3.97
N PRO A 109 -5.10 2.49 3.33
CA PRO A 109 -5.20 2.19 1.90
C PRO A 109 -6.60 1.69 1.51
N CYS A 110 -7.13 2.18 0.39
CA CYS A 110 -8.44 1.76 -0.10
C CYS A 110 -8.41 0.29 -0.57
N GLY A 111 -9.58 -0.35 -0.70
CA GLY A 111 -9.67 -1.76 -1.10
C GLY A 111 -8.94 -2.09 -2.42
N MET A 112 -8.98 -1.19 -3.40
CA MET A 112 -8.24 -1.36 -4.66
C MET A 112 -6.72 -1.33 -4.44
N CYS A 113 -6.22 -0.43 -3.59
CA CYS A 113 -4.80 -0.37 -3.26
C CYS A 113 -4.36 -1.61 -2.50
N ARG A 114 -5.16 -2.09 -1.53
CA ARG A 114 -4.85 -3.31 -0.78
C ARG A 114 -4.68 -4.50 -1.71
N GLN A 115 -5.60 -4.68 -2.65
CA GLN A 115 -5.52 -5.79 -3.61
C GLN A 115 -4.33 -5.63 -4.57
N PHE A 116 -4.05 -4.41 -5.03
CA PHE A 116 -2.92 -4.13 -5.92
C PHE A 116 -1.58 -4.36 -5.22
N LEU A 117 -1.45 -3.92 -3.97
CA LEU A 117 -0.25 -4.14 -3.16
C LEU A 117 -0.03 -5.63 -2.87
N ARG A 118 -1.09 -6.40 -2.55
CA ARG A 118 -0.98 -7.85 -2.28
C ARG A 118 -0.34 -8.64 -3.43
N GLU A 119 -0.49 -8.19 -4.67
CA GLU A 119 0.13 -8.86 -5.82
C GLU A 119 1.67 -8.83 -5.75
N PHE A 120 2.24 -7.81 -5.09
CA PHE A 120 3.70 -7.56 -5.04
C PHE A 120 4.29 -7.55 -3.63
N CYS A 121 3.44 -7.51 -2.59
CA CYS A 121 3.83 -7.53 -1.19
C CYS A 121 3.31 -8.82 -0.53
N GLU A 122 4.18 -9.49 0.21
CA GLU A 122 3.81 -10.70 0.94
C GLU A 122 2.94 -10.34 2.16
N PRO A 123 2.12 -11.28 2.68
CA PRO A 123 1.28 -11.01 3.85
C PRO A 123 2.00 -10.36 5.04
N PRO A 124 3.27 -10.69 5.37
CA PRO A 124 4.00 -10.04 6.46
C PRO A 124 4.49 -8.62 6.16
N THR A 125 4.45 -8.13 4.91
CA THR A 125 4.99 -6.81 4.54
C THR A 125 4.31 -5.71 5.35
N PRO A 126 5.06 -4.90 6.13
CA PRO A 126 4.49 -3.79 6.89
C PRO A 126 4.06 -2.62 5.99
N ILE A 127 2.88 -2.09 6.30
CA ILE A 127 2.28 -0.90 5.70
C ILE A 127 2.14 0.14 6.81
N LEU A 128 2.93 1.21 6.70
CA LEU A 128 2.95 2.34 7.61
C LEU A 128 2.00 3.43 7.13
N MET A 129 1.11 3.89 7.99
CA MET A 129 0.10 4.89 7.66
C MET A 129 0.34 6.12 8.52
N PHE A 130 0.88 7.17 7.90
CA PHE A 130 1.23 8.44 8.53
C PHE A 130 0.05 9.43 8.44
N ASP A 131 -0.23 10.08 9.56
CA ASP A 131 -1.21 11.14 9.69
C ASP A 131 -0.59 12.52 9.37
N ARG A 132 -1.37 13.58 9.53
CA ARG A 132 -0.91 14.96 9.24
C ARG A 132 0.22 15.44 10.15
N ASP A 133 0.32 14.89 11.36
CA ASP A 133 1.27 15.30 12.40
C ASP A 133 2.54 14.41 12.35
N GLY A 134 2.63 13.51 11.37
CA GLY A 134 3.75 12.56 11.20
C GLY A 134 3.69 11.37 12.15
N LYS A 135 2.61 11.21 12.92
CA LYS A 135 2.36 10.00 13.71
C LYS A 135 1.90 8.89 12.79
N TYR A 136 2.20 7.65 13.14
CA TYR A 136 1.85 6.53 12.27
C TYR A 136 1.31 5.32 13.01
N GLU A 137 0.51 4.56 12.27
CA GLU A 137 0.07 3.22 12.61
C GLU A 137 0.71 2.23 11.64
N VAL A 138 0.98 1.01 12.12
CA VAL A 138 1.51 -0.06 11.27
C VAL A 138 0.53 -1.24 11.26
N MET A 139 0.28 -1.74 10.06
CA MET A 139 -0.42 -2.99 9.82
C MET A 139 0.34 -3.77 8.75
N THR A 140 0.32 -5.08 8.85
CA THR A 140 0.82 -5.95 7.79
C THR A 140 -0.19 -6.03 6.62
N MET A 141 0.30 -6.41 5.44
CA MET A 141 -0.56 -6.62 4.28
C MET A 141 -1.66 -7.66 4.56
N GLY A 142 -1.35 -8.73 5.29
CA GLY A 142 -2.30 -9.76 5.70
C GLY A 142 -3.38 -9.28 6.66
N GLU A 143 -3.06 -8.35 7.56
CA GLU A 143 -4.06 -7.72 8.45
C GLU A 143 -4.99 -6.77 7.67
N LEU A 144 -4.44 -6.05 6.68
CA LEU A 144 -5.23 -5.13 5.85
C LEU A 144 -6.13 -5.85 4.85
N LEU A 145 -5.72 -7.01 4.34
CA LEU A 145 -6.49 -7.81 3.38
C LEU A 145 -6.47 -9.30 3.78
N PRO A 146 -7.21 -9.69 4.82
CA PRO A 146 -7.28 -11.08 5.25
C PRO A 146 -7.96 -11.93 4.17
N ASN A 147 -7.49 -13.17 4.01
CA ASN A 147 -8.00 -14.13 3.00
C ASN A 147 -8.00 -13.54 1.58
N ALA A 148 -6.97 -12.75 1.24
CA ALA A 148 -6.84 -12.10 -0.05
C ALA A 148 -6.92 -13.10 -1.21
N PHE A 149 -7.71 -12.76 -2.21
CA PHE A 149 -7.62 -13.40 -3.52
C PHE A 149 -6.26 -13.07 -4.15
N GLY A 150 -5.65 -14.04 -4.81
CA GLY A 150 -4.40 -13.86 -5.54
C GLY A 150 -4.10 -15.02 -6.48
N PRO A 151 -2.89 -15.07 -7.05
CA PRO A 151 -2.49 -16.15 -7.95
C PRO A 151 -2.69 -17.54 -7.35
N ASP A 152 -2.45 -17.69 -6.06
CA ASP A 152 -2.59 -18.95 -5.31
C ASP A 152 -4.05 -19.39 -5.13
N SER A 153 -5.01 -18.48 -5.36
CA SER A 153 -6.46 -18.78 -5.31
C SER A 153 -7.00 -19.30 -6.65
N LEU A 154 -6.25 -19.11 -7.74
CA LEU A 154 -6.67 -19.56 -9.07
C LEU A 154 -6.31 -21.03 -9.27
N PRO A 155 -7.27 -21.89 -9.64
CA PRO A 155 -6.94 -23.21 -10.18
C PRO A 155 -6.11 -23.05 -11.45
N SER A 156 -5.30 -24.07 -11.77
CA SER A 156 -4.59 -24.09 -13.05
C SER A 156 -5.58 -23.95 -14.22
N ARG A 157 -5.11 -23.40 -15.34
CA ARG A 157 -5.93 -23.23 -16.53
C ARG A 157 -6.56 -24.54 -16.98
N ASP A 158 -5.78 -25.62 -17.02
CA ASP A 158 -6.25 -26.95 -17.43
C ASP A 158 -7.38 -27.45 -16.52
N LYS A 159 -7.22 -27.27 -15.20
CA LYS A 159 -8.26 -27.60 -14.22
C LYS A 159 -9.52 -26.77 -14.41
N MET A 160 -9.38 -25.48 -14.75
CA MET A 160 -10.53 -24.64 -15.08
C MET A 160 -11.23 -25.07 -16.37
N GLU A 161 -10.49 -25.49 -17.40
CA GLU A 161 -11.05 -26.00 -18.65
C GLU A 161 -11.83 -27.31 -18.45
N GLU A 162 -11.33 -28.21 -17.60
CA GLU A 162 -12.02 -29.44 -17.21
C GLU A 162 -13.34 -29.15 -16.46
N LEU A 163 -13.29 -28.33 -15.41
CA LEU A 163 -14.48 -27.94 -14.63
C LEU A 163 -15.56 -27.27 -15.50
N ASN A 164 -15.16 -26.53 -16.53
CA ASN A 164 -16.10 -25.87 -17.44
C ASN A 164 -16.72 -26.83 -18.45
N LYS A 165 -16.05 -27.94 -18.80
CA LYS A 165 -16.63 -29.01 -19.63
C LYS A 165 -17.67 -29.81 -18.85
N GLU A 166 -17.38 -30.14 -17.59
CA GLU A 166 -18.29 -30.86 -16.70
C GLU A 166 -19.61 -30.13 -16.47
N LYS A 167 -19.60 -28.80 -16.35
CA LYS A 167 -20.81 -27.99 -16.17
C LYS A 167 -21.72 -27.89 -17.41
N LYS A 168 -21.23 -28.30 -18.58
CA LYS A 168 -21.97 -28.22 -19.85
C LYS A 168 -22.54 -29.57 -20.30
N ALA A 169 -22.24 -30.65 -19.58
CA ALA A 169 -22.82 -31.97 -19.75
C ALA A 169 -24.09 -32.11 -18.90
#